data_AF-S4MVG7-F1
#
_entry.id   AF-S4MVG7-F1
#
_cell.length_a   1.000
_cell.length_b   1.000
_cell.length_c   1.000
_cell.angle_alpha   90.00
_cell.angle_beta   90.00
_cell.angle_gamma   90.00
#
_symmetry.space_group_name_H-M   'P 1'
#
loop_
_entity.id
_entity.type
_entity.pdbx_description
1 polymer ?
#
loop_
_entity_poly.entity_id
_entity_poly.type
_entity_poly.pdbx_seq_one_letter_code
_entity_poly.pdbx_strand_id
1 'polypeptide(L)'
;MPHAPEPDEDDLDAIAPPVFHVEQALLGALLLDPHRLSNVTGIAADSFSTAAHAALYAAISTLPLPPLPSTQRTPSGSTACSPRDANRLAG
;
A
#
# COMPACT_ATOMS: atom_id res chain seq x y z
N MET A 1 -41.23 -5.83 -8.58
CA MET A 1 -39.75 -5.90 -8.50
C MET A 1 -39.42 -6.88 -7.38
N PRO A 2 -38.62 -7.94 -7.61
CA PRO A 2 -38.13 -8.75 -6.51
C PRO A 2 -37.14 -7.91 -5.70
N HIS A 3 -37.40 -7.75 -4.40
CA HIS A 3 -36.45 -7.12 -3.48
C HIS A 3 -35.19 -7.99 -3.42
N ALA A 4 -34.03 -7.40 -3.70
CA ALA A 4 -32.77 -7.98 -3.26
C ALA A 4 -32.79 -8.01 -1.72
N PRO A 5 -32.29 -9.07 -1.06
CA PRO A 5 -32.12 -9.03 0.38
C PRO A 5 -31.18 -7.87 0.71
N GLU A 6 -31.70 -6.87 1.41
CA GLU A 6 -30.87 -5.86 2.07
C GLU A 6 -29.96 -6.61 3.05
N PRO A 7 -28.65 -6.28 3.12
CA PRO A 7 -27.77 -6.91 4.09
C PRO A 7 -28.30 -6.64 5.50
N ASP A 8 -28.50 -7.70 6.29
CA ASP A 8 -28.98 -7.58 7.67
C ASP A 8 -28.01 -6.70 8.47
N GLU A 9 -28.46 -5.54 8.94
CA GLU A 9 -27.62 -4.59 9.67
C GLU A 9 -27.15 -5.17 11.03
N ASP A 10 -27.79 -6.24 11.50
CA ASP A 10 -27.39 -7.05 12.67
C ASP A 10 -26.08 -7.83 12.44
N ASP A 11 -25.68 -8.10 11.19
CA ASP A 11 -24.41 -8.77 10.87
C ASP A 11 -23.21 -7.80 11.02
N LEU A 12 -23.44 -6.48 11.00
CA LEU A 12 -22.42 -5.46 11.28
C LEU A 12 -22.08 -5.36 12.77
N ASP A 13 -23.03 -5.71 13.65
CA ASP A 13 -22.83 -5.74 15.11
C ASP A 13 -22.26 -7.09 15.60
N ALA A 14 -22.10 -8.07 14.70
CA ALA A 14 -21.38 -9.29 15.00
C ALA A 14 -19.93 -8.95 15.35
N ILE A 15 -19.53 -9.21 16.60
CA ILE A 15 -18.15 -9.05 17.03
C ILE A 15 -17.28 -10.01 16.21
N ALA A 16 -16.53 -9.46 15.26
CA ALA A 16 -15.62 -10.23 14.46
C ALA A 16 -14.61 -10.96 15.38
N PRO A 17 -14.20 -12.20 15.04
CA PRO A 17 -13.17 -12.90 15.78
C PRO A 17 -11.92 -12.01 15.93
N PRO A 18 -11.16 -12.08 17.03
CA PRO A 18 -9.99 -11.22 17.25
C PRO A 18 -8.97 -11.22 16.10
N VAL A 19 -8.88 -12.35 15.36
CA VAL A 19 -7.98 -12.53 14.22
C VAL A 19 -8.45 -11.81 12.95
N PHE A 20 -9.74 -11.49 12.83
CA PHE A 20 -10.32 -10.86 11.65
C PHE A 20 -9.70 -9.49 11.37
N HIS A 21 -9.57 -8.66 12.41
CA HIS A 21 -8.98 -7.32 12.26
C HIS A 21 -7.47 -7.37 11.99
N VAL A 22 -6.77 -8.39 12.49
CA VAL A 22 -5.35 -8.60 12.21
C VAL A 22 -5.15 -8.98 10.74
N GLU A 23 -5.96 -9.92 10.24
CA GLU A 23 -5.96 -10.30 8.83
C GLU A 23 -6.31 -9.12 7.91
N GLN A 24 -7.33 -8.33 8.28
CA GLN A 24 -7.70 -7.11 7.56
C GLN A 24 -6.56 -6.09 7.53
N ALA A 25 -5.88 -5.85 8.66
CA ALA A 25 -4.74 -4.94 8.72
C ALA A 25 -3.57 -5.42 7.85
N LEU A 26 -3.29 -6.73 7.84
CA LEU A 26 -2.27 -7.33 6.98
C LEU A 26 -2.63 -7.14 5.50
N LEU A 27 -3.85 -7.49 5.10
CA LEU A 27 -4.32 -7.39 3.72
C LEU A 27 -4.34 -5.93 3.25
N GLY A 28 -4.85 -5.01 4.07
CA GLY A 28 -4.82 -3.58 3.77
C GLY A 28 -3.41 -3.04 3.60
N ALA A 29 -2.46 -3.49 4.42
CA ALA A 29 -1.07 -3.10 4.30
C ALA A 29 -0.39 -3.63 3.03
N LEU A 30 -0.76 -4.83 2.57
CA LEU A 30 -0.28 -5.40 1.30
C LEU A 30 -0.93 -4.73 0.08
N LEU A 31 -2.19 -4.30 0.18
CA LEU A 31 -2.83 -3.50 -0.86
C LEU A 31 -2.20 -2.11 -0.98
N LEU A 32 -1.80 -1.51 0.14
CA LEU A 32 -1.12 -0.21 0.16
C LEU A 32 0.31 -0.30 -0.40
N ASP A 33 1.05 -1.34 -0.02
CA ASP A 33 2.42 -1.57 -0.48
C ASP A 33 2.65 -3.06 -0.82
N PRO A 34 2.37 -3.46 -2.08
CA PRO A 34 2.51 -4.84 -2.52
C PRO A 34 3.95 -5.37 -2.42
N HIS A 35 4.95 -4.49 -2.40
CA HIS A 35 6.36 -4.91 -2.28
C HIS A 35 6.67 -5.54 -0.92
N ARG A 36 5.86 -5.24 0.11
CA ARG A 36 5.98 -5.85 1.44
C ARG A 36 5.65 -7.33 1.46
N LEU A 37 5.03 -7.87 0.42
CA LEU A 37 4.74 -9.30 0.31
C LEU A 37 6.02 -10.15 0.47
N SER A 38 7.16 -9.66 -0.04
CA SER A 38 8.47 -10.31 0.12
C SER A 38 8.95 -10.47 1.57
N ASN A 39 8.44 -9.65 2.49
CA ASN A 39 8.76 -9.69 3.92
C ASN A 39 7.78 -10.55 4.73
N VAL A 40 6.66 -10.98 4.11
CA VAL A 40 5.68 -11.85 4.75
C VAL A 40 6.08 -13.30 4.47
N THR A 41 6.62 -13.97 5.48
CA THR A 41 7.08 -15.37 5.36
C THR A 41 6.24 -16.27 6.26
N GLY A 42 6.07 -17.54 5.86
CA GLY A 42 5.35 -18.54 6.65
C GLY A 42 3.83 -18.37 6.70
N ILE A 43 3.25 -17.47 5.90
CA ILE A 43 1.79 -17.30 5.75
C ILE A 43 1.37 -17.80 4.37
N ALA A 44 0.47 -18.79 4.36
CA ALA A 44 -0.18 -19.29 3.16
C ALA A 44 -1.66 -18.83 3.13
N ALA A 45 -2.33 -18.95 1.98
CA ALA A 45 -3.72 -18.52 1.85
C ALA A 45 -4.67 -19.26 2.80
N ASP A 46 -4.38 -20.52 3.11
CA ASP A 46 -5.13 -21.35 4.08
C ASP A 46 -4.90 -20.94 5.54
N SER A 47 -4.00 -20.00 5.81
CA SER A 47 -3.76 -19.46 7.16
C SER A 47 -4.80 -18.42 7.58
N PHE A 48 -5.67 -17.98 6.67
CA PHE A 48 -6.70 -16.97 6.94
C PHE A 48 -8.00 -17.62 7.42
N SER A 49 -8.63 -16.99 8.41
CA SER A 49 -9.87 -17.45 9.06
C SER A 49 -11.11 -17.35 8.17
N THR A 50 -11.10 -16.49 7.15
CA THR A 50 -12.21 -16.35 6.20
C THR A 50 -11.78 -16.69 4.77
N ALA A 51 -12.69 -17.31 4.01
CA ALA A 51 -12.45 -17.62 2.60
C ALA A 51 -12.20 -16.35 1.77
N ALA A 52 -12.85 -15.23 2.13
CA ALA A 52 -12.65 -13.95 1.47
C ALA A 52 -11.22 -13.41 1.66
N HIS A 53 -10.70 -13.48 2.89
CA HIS A 53 -9.33 -13.06 3.17
C HIS A 53 -8.28 -13.98 2.52
N ALA A 54 -8.52 -15.30 2.55
CA ALA A 54 -7.68 -16.27 1.86
C ALA A 54 -7.59 -15.99 0.35
N ALA A 55 -8.75 -15.76 -0.29
CA ALA A 55 -8.83 -15.44 -1.71
C ALA A 55 -8.12 -14.11 -2.03
N LEU A 56 -8.27 -13.09 -1.18
CA LEU A 56 -7.60 -11.81 -1.36
C LEU A 56 -6.08 -11.92 -1.23
N TYR A 57 -5.59 -12.64 -0.23
CA TYR A 57 -4.15 -12.91 -0.10
C TYR A 57 -3.59 -13.65 -1.32
N ALA A 58 -4.30 -14.70 -1.78
CA ALA A 58 -3.92 -15.44 -2.97
C ALA A 58 -3.85 -14.53 -4.21
N ALA A 59 -4.85 -13.67 -4.42
CA ALA A 59 -4.85 -12.71 -5.52
C ALA A 59 -3.63 -11.77 -5.43
N ILE A 60 -3.40 -11.13 -4.28
CA ILE A 60 -2.24 -10.25 -4.09
C ILE A 60 -0.92 -10.99 -4.36
N SER A 61 -0.81 -12.25 -3.94
CA SER A 61 0.42 -13.04 -4.09
C SER A 61 0.74 -13.52 -5.51
N THR A 62 -0.25 -13.51 -6.41
CA THR A 62 -0.10 -14.01 -7.79
C THR A 62 0.02 -12.88 -8.81
N LEU A 63 -0.38 -11.67 -8.45
CA LEU A 63 -0.29 -10.52 -9.34
C LEU A 63 1.17 -10.05 -9.47
N PRO A 64 1.59 -9.60 -10.67
CA PRO A 64 2.88 -8.96 -10.84
C PRO A 64 3.01 -7.74 -9.92
N LEU A 65 4.16 -7.60 -9.24
CA LEU A 65 4.41 -6.41 -8.43
C LEU A 65 4.49 -5.18 -9.35
N PRO A 66 3.90 -4.04 -8.95
CA PRO A 66 4.07 -2.77 -9.64
C PRO A 66 5.56 -2.41 -9.76
N PRO A 67 5.96 -1.60 -10.77
CA PRO A 67 7.32 -1.06 -10.80
C PRO A 67 7.54 -0.15 -9.57
N LEU A 68 8.74 -0.19 -9.00
CA LEU A 68 9.12 0.71 -7.92
C LEU A 68 8.95 2.16 -8.39
N PRO A 69 8.46 3.07 -7.52
CA PRO A 69 8.38 4.48 -7.87
C PRO A 69 9.76 4.96 -8.27
N SER A 70 9.86 5.60 -9.44
CA SER A 70 11.09 6.25 -9.84
C SER A 70 11.47 7.24 -8.74
N THR A 71 12.62 7.02 -8.11
CA THR A 71 13.21 8.02 -7.22
C THR A 71 13.33 9.27 -8.04
N GLN A 72 12.46 10.25 -7.81
CA GLN A 72 12.59 11.55 -8.44
C GLN A 72 13.92 12.09 -7.96
N ARG A 73 14.94 12.04 -8.84
CA ARG A 73 16.20 12.71 -8.63
C ARG A 73 15.84 14.19 -8.50
N THR A 74 15.80 14.68 -7.26
CA THR A 74 15.67 16.09 -6.97
C THR A 74 16.68 16.82 -7.85
N PRO A 75 16.27 17.75 -8.73
CA PRO A 75 17.24 18.50 -9.50
C PRO A 75 18.09 19.29 -8.49
N SER A 76 19.36 18.90 -8.35
CA SER A 76 20.38 19.70 -7.68
C SER A 76 20.69 20.90 -8.55
N GLY A 77 19.74 21.83 -8.64
CA GLY A 77 19.88 23.14 -9.24
C GLY A 77 20.12 24.18 -8.14
N SER A 78 21.20 24.03 -7.37
CA SER A 78 21.68 25.11 -6.51
C SER A 78 22.38 26.12 -7.40
N THR A 79 21.64 27.14 -7.82
CA THR A 79 22.16 28.37 -8.43
C THR A 79 23.04 29.09 -7.40
N ALA A 80 24.29 28.67 -7.27
CA ALA A 80 25.28 29.46 -6.55
C ALA A 80 25.82 30.53 -7.52
N CYS A 81 25.35 31.75 -7.31
CA CYS A 81 25.86 32.98 -7.90
C CYS A 81 27.40 33.01 -7.80
N SER A 82 28.09 33.05 -8.95
CA SER A 82 29.55 33.15 -9.02
C SER A 82 29.97 34.58 -8.68
N PRO A 83 30.81 34.83 -7.66
CA PRO A 83 31.17 36.19 -7.21
C PRO A 83 32.20 36.89 -8.12
N ARG A 84 32.25 36.60 -9.43
CA ARG A 84 33.35 37.03 -10.31
C ARG A 84 33.13 38.31 -11.12
N ASP A 85 31.95 38.95 -11.04
CA ASP A 85 31.62 40.14 -11.84
C ASP A 85 31.60 41.47 -11.07
N ALA A 86 31.90 41.50 -9.76
CA ALA A 86 31.79 42.74 -8.97
C ALA A 86 32.98 43.71 -9.07
N ASN A 87 34.05 43.41 -9.82
CA ASN A 87 35.27 44.24 -9.83
C ASN A 87 35.63 44.87 -11.18
N ARG A 88 34.63 45.36 -11.94
CA ARG A 88 34.86 46.07 -13.22
C ARG A 88 34.06 47.37 -13.35
N LEU A 89 34.01 48.18 -12.29
CA LEU A 89 33.64 49.60 -12.37
C LEU A 89 34.42 50.42 -11.32
N ALA A 90 35.74 50.43 -11.45
CA ALA A 90 36.61 51.45 -10.91
C ALA A 90 37.72 51.70 -11.94
N GLY A 91 37.50 52.69 -12.80
CA GLY A 91 38.38 53.08 -13.89
C GLY A 91 37.74 54.21 -14.67
#